data_AF-A0A7V6IQ23-F1
#
_entry.id   AF-A0A7V6IQ23-F1
#
_cell.length_a   1.000
_cell.length_b   1.000
_cell.length_c   1.000
_cell.angle_alpha   90.00
_cell.angle_beta   90.00
_cell.angle_gamma   90.00
#
_symmetry.space_group_name_H-M   'P 1'
#
loop_
_entity.id
_entity.type
_entity.pdbx_description
1 polymer ?
#
loop_
_entity_poly.entity_id
_entity_poly.type
_entity_poly.pdbx_seq_one_letter_code
_entity_poly.pdbx_strand_id
1 'polypeptide(L)'
;MENKFKIIREKPSLHFSICSSNKELFLKFEQVMKKEGMIGIPDMLGNLHYIVDARKGFSTAYSKVRQTTLELMESKFEKNDNKILAYEEIAEKLIVKYEFDSSLIGTKFLKYMIVHCLLDKSLMVSLSKKLYPAIAGIFSSTVDKVCYSTRYALRKVEILERKQRQEQVVKDYLLPIGSSYSNGIALHKLINEGELILLSNQSAES
;
A
#
# COMPACT_ATOMS: atom_id res chain seq x y z
N MET A 1 -39.54 -9.65 -46.24
CA MET A 1 -38.11 -9.53 -46.62
C MET A 1 -37.65 -8.15 -46.20
N GLU A 2 -37.08 -8.04 -45.00
CA GLU A 2 -36.58 -6.76 -44.47
C GLU A 2 -35.13 -6.52 -44.88
N ASN A 3 -34.86 -5.26 -45.18
CA ASN A 3 -33.76 -4.76 -45.98
C ASN A 3 -32.42 -4.82 -45.21
N LYS A 4 -31.57 -5.81 -45.51
CA LYS A 4 -30.24 -6.05 -44.92
C LYS A 4 -29.16 -5.08 -45.42
N PHE A 5 -29.45 -3.77 -45.51
CA PHE A 5 -28.46 -2.77 -45.93
C PHE A 5 -28.56 -1.49 -45.10
N LYS A 6 -28.06 -1.56 -43.86
CA LYS A 6 -27.60 -0.37 -43.11
C LYS A 6 -26.53 -0.75 -42.09
N ILE A 7 -25.42 -1.31 -42.57
CA ILE A 7 -24.14 -1.31 -41.86
C ILE A 7 -23.17 -0.51 -42.72
N ILE A 8 -23.35 0.81 -42.73
CA ILE A 8 -22.43 1.73 -43.41
C ILE A 8 -21.88 2.67 -42.33
N ARG A 9 -20.67 2.34 -41.87
CA ARG A 9 -19.74 3.14 -41.05
C ARG A 9 -20.15 3.43 -39.60
N GLU A 10 -20.15 2.41 -38.74
CA GLU A 10 -19.85 2.66 -37.33
C GLU A 10 -18.36 2.97 -37.20
N LYS A 11 -18.02 4.23 -36.88
CA LYS A 11 -16.69 4.56 -36.38
C LYS A 11 -16.50 3.81 -35.06
N PRO A 12 -15.33 3.20 -34.79
CA PRO A 12 -15.07 2.62 -33.48
C PRO A 12 -15.17 3.71 -32.42
N SER A 13 -16.20 3.65 -31.57
CA SER A 13 -16.29 4.43 -30.36
C SER A 13 -15.43 3.73 -29.30
N LEU A 14 -14.21 4.23 -29.10
CA LEU A 14 -13.40 3.78 -28.00
C LEU A 14 -14.00 4.33 -26.70
N HIS A 15 -14.57 3.45 -25.89
CA HIS A 15 -15.11 3.79 -24.58
C HIS A 15 -14.20 3.20 -23.50
N PHE A 16 -13.85 4.01 -22.52
CA PHE A 16 -13.24 3.53 -21.29
C PHE A 16 -14.06 4.05 -20.11
N SER A 17 -14.30 3.19 -19.12
CA SER A 17 -15.09 3.51 -17.94
C SER A 17 -14.19 3.41 -16.71
N ILE A 18 -14.32 4.37 -15.80
CA ILE A 18 -13.64 4.34 -14.51
C ILE A 18 -14.72 4.23 -13.44
N CYS A 19 -14.69 3.12 -12.69
CA CYS A 19 -15.60 2.87 -11.59
C CYS A 19 -14.86 3.11 -10.27
N SER A 20 -15.39 3.99 -9.42
CA SER A 20 -14.83 4.26 -8.09
C SER A 20 -15.94 4.54 -7.09
N SER A 21 -15.86 3.94 -5.90
CA SER A 21 -16.72 4.25 -4.76
C SER A 21 -16.25 5.49 -3.97
N ASN A 22 -15.05 6.01 -4.29
CA ASN A 22 -14.47 7.16 -3.63
C ASN A 22 -14.82 8.46 -4.38
N LYS A 23 -15.65 9.30 -3.74
CA LYS A 23 -16.12 10.59 -4.27
C LYS A 23 -14.98 11.61 -4.45
N GLU A 24 -13.95 11.55 -3.61
CA GLU A 24 -12.78 12.44 -3.70
C GLU A 24 -11.94 12.12 -4.95
N LEU A 25 -11.83 10.83 -5.29
CA LEU A 25 -11.17 10.38 -6.52
C LEU A 25 -11.89 10.95 -7.75
N PHE A 26 -13.22 10.94 -7.72
CA PHE A 26 -14.04 11.45 -8.82
C PHE A 26 -13.86 12.97 -9.02
N LEU A 27 -13.87 13.75 -7.94
CA LEU A 27 -13.67 15.21 -8.01
C LEU A 27 -12.27 15.58 -8.54
N LYS A 28 -11.25 14.86 -8.09
CA LYS A 28 -9.88 15.05 -8.60
C LYS A 28 -9.77 14.67 -10.07
N PHE A 29 -10.40 13.57 -10.47
CA PHE A 29 -10.46 13.15 -11.87
C PHE A 29 -11.11 14.23 -12.73
N GLU A 30 -12.24 14.77 -12.30
CA GLU A 30 -12.95 15.85 -13.02
C GLU A 30 -12.09 17.11 -13.19
N GLN A 31 -11.35 17.51 -12.15
CA GLN A 31 -10.45 18.67 -12.21
C GLN A 31 -9.33 18.49 -13.25
N VAL A 32 -8.70 17.30 -13.29
CA VAL A 32 -7.62 17.02 -14.23
C VAL A 32 -8.16 16.95 -15.67
N MET A 33 -9.30 16.29 -15.88
CA MET A 33 -9.92 16.20 -17.20
C MET A 33 -10.30 17.58 -17.75
N LYS A 34 -10.84 18.47 -16.89
CA LYS A 34 -11.12 19.86 -17.26
C LYS A 34 -9.86 20.65 -17.64
N LYS A 35 -8.77 20.48 -16.88
CA LYS A 35 -7.48 21.14 -17.14
C LYS A 35 -6.92 20.79 -18.53
N GLU A 36 -7.14 19.55 -18.97
CA GLU A 36 -6.70 19.05 -20.28
C GLU A 36 -7.66 19.38 -21.45
N GLY A 37 -8.73 20.14 -21.15
CA GLY A 37 -9.73 20.60 -22.10
C GLY A 37 -10.75 19.53 -22.47
N MET A 38 -10.98 18.54 -21.60
CA MET A 38 -12.03 17.54 -21.77
C MET A 38 -13.32 17.99 -21.09
N ILE A 39 -14.45 17.76 -21.74
CA ILE A 39 -15.78 18.19 -21.27
C ILE A 39 -16.52 16.98 -20.69
N GLY A 40 -16.86 17.05 -19.40
CA GLY A 40 -17.71 16.04 -18.75
C GLY A 40 -19.20 16.30 -19.03
N ILE A 41 -19.90 15.30 -19.53
CA ILE A 41 -21.34 15.31 -19.79
C ILE A 41 -21.99 14.23 -18.93
N PRO A 42 -22.84 14.60 -17.95
CA PRO A 42 -23.58 13.64 -17.18
C PRO A 42 -24.69 13.02 -18.04
N ASP A 43 -24.87 11.70 -17.96
CA ASP A 43 -26.02 11.01 -18.54
C ASP A 43 -27.21 10.95 -17.55
N MET A 44 -28.36 10.46 -18.03
CA MET A 44 -29.58 10.35 -17.22
C MET A 44 -29.50 9.30 -16.10
N LEU A 45 -28.45 8.47 -16.09
CA LEU A 45 -28.18 7.46 -15.06
C LEU A 45 -27.15 7.96 -14.04
N GLY A 46 -26.66 9.19 -14.18
CA GLY A 46 -25.67 9.80 -13.29
C GLY A 46 -24.22 9.46 -13.60
N ASN A 47 -23.93 8.81 -14.74
CA ASN A 47 -22.55 8.60 -15.19
C ASN A 47 -22.02 9.84 -15.88
N LEU A 48 -20.73 10.15 -15.68
CA LEU A 48 -20.08 11.30 -16.29
C LEU A 48 -19.20 10.85 -17.46
N HIS A 49 -19.58 11.24 -18.67
CA HIS A 49 -18.87 10.92 -19.90
C HIS A 49 -17.95 12.07 -20.28
N TYR A 50 -16.66 11.81 -20.47
CA TYR A 50 -15.72 12.86 -20.88
C TYR A 50 -15.48 12.83 -22.39
N ILE A 51 -15.67 13.97 -23.04
CA ILE A 51 -15.44 14.15 -24.47
C ILE A 51 -14.10 14.84 -24.69
N VAL A 52 -13.32 14.28 -25.62
CA VAL A 52 -12.04 14.84 -26.08
C VAL A 52 -12.23 15.40 -27.49
N ASP A 53 -11.79 16.63 -27.72
CA ASP A 53 -11.84 17.23 -29.06
C ASP A 53 -10.80 16.56 -30.00
N ALA A 54 -11.30 15.67 -30.86
CA ALA A 54 -10.50 14.93 -31.83
C ALA A 54 -10.36 15.65 -33.19
N ARG A 55 -10.76 16.92 -33.31
CA ARG A 55 -10.64 17.67 -34.59
C ARG A 55 -9.19 17.82 -35.07
N LYS A 56 -8.22 17.76 -34.16
CA LYS A 56 -6.77 17.72 -34.46
C LYS A 56 -6.23 16.31 -34.78
N GLY A 57 -7.11 15.35 -35.04
CA GLY A 57 -6.74 13.97 -35.39
C GLY A 57 -6.63 13.02 -34.20
N PHE A 58 -6.72 11.72 -34.50
CA PHE A 58 -6.72 10.62 -33.52
C PHE A 58 -5.49 10.62 -32.62
N SER A 59 -4.30 10.86 -33.18
CA SER A 59 -3.03 10.86 -32.43
C SER A 59 -3.04 11.91 -31.30
N THR A 60 -3.61 13.09 -31.55
CA THR A 60 -3.72 14.17 -30.55
C THR A 60 -4.70 13.81 -29.43
N ALA A 61 -5.86 13.25 -29.79
CA ALA A 61 -6.85 12.81 -28.81
C ALA A 61 -6.35 11.65 -27.95
N TYR A 62 -5.71 10.66 -28.57
CA TYR A 62 -5.09 9.53 -27.88
C TYR A 62 -3.96 9.97 -26.95
N SER A 63 -3.10 10.87 -27.40
CA SER A 63 -1.98 11.39 -26.59
C SER A 63 -2.50 12.14 -25.37
N LYS A 64 -3.55 12.95 -25.51
CA LYS A 64 -4.20 13.62 -24.38
C LYS A 64 -4.79 12.63 -23.38
N VAL A 65 -5.60 11.67 -23.82
CA VAL A 65 -6.16 10.64 -22.93
C VAL A 65 -5.07 9.84 -22.22
N ARG A 66 -4.04 9.42 -22.97
CA ARG A 66 -2.91 8.66 -22.44
C ARG A 66 -2.12 9.48 -21.42
N GLN A 67 -1.80 10.73 -21.73
CA GLN A 67 -1.06 11.64 -20.85
C GLN A 67 -1.85 11.92 -19.57
N THR A 68 -3.14 12.28 -19.68
CA THR A 68 -4.00 12.49 -18.52
C THR A 68 -4.09 11.23 -17.64
N THR A 69 -4.22 10.06 -18.26
CA THR A 69 -4.25 8.77 -17.53
C THR A 69 -2.92 8.50 -16.82
N LEU A 70 -1.79 8.77 -17.49
CA LEU A 70 -0.44 8.60 -16.93
C LEU A 70 -0.18 9.59 -15.78
N GLU A 71 -0.52 10.87 -15.92
CA GLU A 71 -0.35 11.87 -14.85
C GLU A 71 -1.21 11.55 -13.61
N LEU A 72 -2.41 11.02 -13.82
CA LEU A 72 -3.28 10.53 -12.74
C LEU A 72 -2.72 9.27 -12.06
N MET A 73 -2.01 8.41 -12.81
CA MET A 73 -1.31 7.26 -12.28
C MET A 73 -0.06 7.70 -11.51
N GLU A 74 0.81 8.50 -12.13
CA GLU A 74 2.09 8.99 -11.58
C GLU A 74 1.91 9.78 -10.28
N SER A 75 0.92 10.69 -10.20
CA SER A 75 0.64 11.44 -8.97
C SER A 75 0.16 10.56 -7.80
N LYS A 76 -0.38 9.37 -8.10
CA LYS A 76 -0.76 8.36 -7.11
C LYS A 76 0.41 7.44 -6.77
N PHE A 77 1.28 7.13 -7.74
CA PHE A 77 2.50 6.35 -7.53
C PHE A 77 3.54 7.13 -6.72
N GLU A 78 3.87 8.38 -7.05
CA GLU A 78 4.86 9.18 -6.30
C GLU A 78 4.47 9.40 -4.83
N LYS A 79 3.18 9.67 -4.56
CA LYS A 79 2.68 9.82 -3.17
C LYS A 79 2.65 8.50 -2.41
N ASN A 80 2.49 7.39 -3.10
CA ASN A 80 2.48 6.06 -2.48
C ASN A 80 3.91 5.56 -2.25
N ASP A 81 4.83 5.84 -3.17
CA ASP A 81 6.24 5.49 -3.08
C ASP A 81 6.92 6.25 -1.94
N ASN A 82 6.67 7.56 -1.81
CA ASN A 82 7.19 8.34 -0.67
C ASN A 82 6.64 7.83 0.68
N LYS A 83 5.38 7.37 0.73
CA LYS A 83 4.82 6.75 1.93
C LYS A 83 5.45 5.40 2.24
N ILE A 84 5.66 4.56 1.23
CA ILE A 84 6.30 3.26 1.38
C ILE A 84 7.74 3.45 1.89
N LEU A 85 8.50 4.38 1.32
CA LEU A 85 9.85 4.71 1.76
C LEU A 85 9.87 5.14 3.24
N ALA A 86 8.97 6.04 3.64
CA ALA A 86 8.86 6.46 5.04
C ALA A 86 8.56 5.27 5.98
N TYR A 87 7.72 4.33 5.55
CA TYR A 87 7.37 3.15 6.36
C TYR A 87 8.51 2.14 6.39
N GLU A 88 9.27 1.99 5.30
CA GLU A 88 10.47 1.16 5.24
C GLU A 88 11.56 1.69 6.18
N GLU A 89 11.73 3.01 6.28
CA GLU A 89 12.62 3.64 7.26
C GLU A 89 12.16 3.38 8.70
N ILE A 90 10.86 3.50 8.98
CA ILE A 90 10.31 3.18 10.31
C ILE A 90 10.56 1.71 10.65
N ALA A 91 10.29 0.80 9.70
CA ALA A 91 10.52 -0.61 9.91
C ALA A 91 12.01 -0.88 10.16
N GLU A 92 12.93 -0.27 9.41
CA GLU A 92 14.37 -0.39 9.64
C GLU A 92 14.78 0.12 11.03
N LYS A 93 14.29 1.31 11.44
CA LYS A 93 14.54 1.87 12.77
C LYS A 93 14.11 0.92 13.88
N LEU A 94 12.95 0.27 13.74
CA LEU A 94 12.47 -0.71 14.74
C LEU A 94 13.31 -1.99 14.75
N ILE A 95 13.69 -2.50 13.58
CA ILE A 95 14.57 -3.68 13.46
C ILE A 95 15.92 -3.42 14.14
N VAL A 96 16.52 -2.24 13.90
CA VAL A 96 17.79 -1.83 14.52
C VAL A 96 17.63 -1.59 16.03
N LYS A 97 16.58 -0.85 16.44
CA LYS A 97 16.32 -0.53 17.86
C LYS A 97 16.26 -1.78 18.74
N TYR A 98 15.62 -2.83 18.25
CA TYR A 98 15.44 -4.08 18.98
C TYR A 98 16.49 -5.16 18.65
N GLU A 99 17.53 -4.80 17.91
CA GLU A 99 18.67 -5.67 17.61
C GLU A 99 18.26 -6.99 16.94
N PHE A 100 17.31 -6.92 16.02
CA PHE A 100 16.96 -8.07 15.20
C PHE A 100 18.12 -8.49 14.30
N ASP A 101 18.37 -9.80 14.22
CA ASP A 101 19.41 -10.36 13.38
C ASP A 101 19.01 -10.25 11.89
N SER A 102 19.64 -9.32 11.15
CA SER A 102 19.33 -9.01 9.76
C SER A 102 19.67 -10.14 8.78
N SER A 103 20.48 -11.13 9.20
CA SER A 103 20.78 -12.31 8.40
C SER A 103 19.61 -13.29 8.32
N LEU A 104 18.64 -13.18 9.23
CA LEU A 104 17.48 -14.07 9.28
C LEU A 104 16.40 -13.65 8.28
N ILE A 105 15.91 -14.61 7.49
CA ILE A 105 14.76 -14.39 6.60
C ILE A 105 13.50 -13.94 7.36
N GLY A 106 13.36 -14.37 8.61
CA GLY A 106 12.27 -13.92 9.50
C GLY A 106 12.31 -12.43 9.81
N THR A 107 13.50 -11.85 9.92
CA THR A 107 13.68 -10.39 10.10
C THR A 107 13.25 -9.64 8.85
N LYS A 108 13.56 -10.18 7.67
CA LYS A 108 13.07 -9.62 6.41
C LYS A 108 11.55 -9.68 6.32
N PHE A 109 10.92 -10.80 6.72
CA PHE A 109 9.47 -10.90 6.79
C PHE A 109 8.87 -9.89 7.78
N LEU A 110 9.46 -9.72 8.96
CA LEU A 110 9.02 -8.73 9.95
C LEU A 110 9.04 -7.31 9.40
N LYS A 111 10.10 -6.91 8.68
CA LYS A 111 10.19 -5.59 8.05
C LYS A 111 8.99 -5.35 7.12
N TYR A 112 8.68 -6.31 6.25
CA TYR A 112 7.52 -6.21 5.36
C TYR A 112 6.19 -6.27 6.12
N MET A 113 6.07 -7.09 7.17
CA MET A 113 4.88 -7.09 8.02
C MET A 113 4.61 -5.70 8.62
N ILE A 114 5.65 -5.01 9.08
CA ILE A 114 5.54 -3.65 9.62
C ILE A 114 5.02 -2.70 8.54
N VAL A 115 5.69 -2.65 7.39
CA VAL A 115 5.29 -1.76 6.27
C VAL A 115 3.85 -2.01 5.84
N HIS A 116 3.47 -3.27 5.63
CA HIS A 116 2.13 -3.63 5.16
C HIS A 116 1.05 -3.37 6.21
N CYS A 117 1.32 -3.56 7.49
CA CYS A 117 0.36 -3.23 8.55
C CYS A 117 0.21 -1.72 8.78
N LEU A 118 1.26 -0.93 8.54
CA LEU A 118 1.16 0.54 8.57
C LEU A 118 0.38 1.08 7.35
N LEU A 119 0.42 0.39 6.20
CA LEU A 119 -0.41 0.70 5.03
C LEU A 119 -1.87 0.25 5.21
N ASP A 120 -2.08 -0.96 5.73
CA ASP A 120 -3.40 -1.54 5.94
C ASP A 120 -3.49 -2.24 7.32
N LYS A 121 -4.10 -1.54 8.27
CA LYS A 121 -4.31 -2.04 9.63
C LYS A 121 -5.21 -3.27 9.69
N SER A 122 -6.05 -3.51 8.68
CA SER A 122 -6.98 -4.64 8.66
C SER A 122 -6.28 -6.01 8.63
N LEU A 123 -4.99 -6.02 8.28
CA LEU A 123 -4.14 -7.20 8.28
C LEU A 123 -3.85 -7.72 9.70
N MET A 124 -3.81 -6.83 10.70
CA MET A 124 -3.54 -7.20 12.10
C MET A 124 -4.72 -7.94 12.76
N VAL A 125 -5.91 -7.93 12.14
CA VAL A 125 -7.09 -8.66 12.64
C VAL A 125 -6.83 -10.17 12.70
N SER A 126 -6.03 -10.71 11.77
CA SER A 126 -5.67 -12.13 11.80
C SER A 126 -4.31 -12.38 11.15
N LEU A 127 -3.35 -12.77 11.98
CA LEU A 127 -2.01 -13.13 11.52
C LEU A 127 -2.05 -14.31 10.55
N SER A 128 -2.71 -15.40 10.91
CA SER A 128 -2.71 -16.64 10.14
C SER A 128 -3.54 -16.58 8.86
N LYS A 129 -4.66 -15.84 8.87
CA LYS A 129 -5.59 -15.78 7.72
C LYS A 129 -5.37 -14.58 6.82
N LYS A 130 -4.69 -13.52 7.27
CA LYS A 130 -4.46 -12.31 6.48
C LYS A 130 -2.99 -11.96 6.33
N LEU A 131 -2.29 -11.66 7.44
CA LEU A 131 -0.93 -11.12 7.36
C LEU A 131 0.07 -12.14 6.79
N TYR A 132 0.12 -13.36 7.34
CA TYR A 132 1.07 -14.38 6.87
C TYR A 132 0.81 -14.79 5.41
N PRO A 133 -0.44 -14.99 4.94
CA PRO A 133 -0.73 -15.18 3.52
C PRO A 133 -0.27 -14.02 2.63
N ALA A 134 -0.49 -12.77 3.05
CA ALA A 134 -0.06 -11.60 2.27
C ALA A 134 1.47 -11.59 2.09
N ILE A 135 2.22 -11.80 3.18
CA ILE A 135 3.68 -11.88 3.14
C ILE A 135 4.17 -13.10 2.35
N ALA A 136 3.51 -14.25 2.50
CA ALA A 136 3.82 -15.45 1.75
C ALA A 136 3.70 -15.21 0.22
N GLY A 137 2.66 -14.49 -0.20
CA GLY A 137 2.47 -14.09 -1.60
C GLY A 137 3.61 -13.20 -2.13
N ILE A 138 4.04 -12.20 -1.36
CA ILE A 138 5.12 -11.28 -1.75
C ILE A 138 6.44 -12.03 -1.97
N PHE A 139 6.75 -13.00 -1.09
CA PHE A 139 8.02 -13.73 -1.12
C PHE A 139 7.96 -15.04 -1.89
N SER A 140 6.85 -15.36 -2.56
CA SER A 140 6.62 -16.67 -3.19
C SER A 140 6.97 -17.83 -2.25
N SER A 141 6.56 -17.70 -0.98
CA SER A 141 6.85 -18.62 0.12
C SER A 141 5.56 -19.26 0.63
N THR A 142 5.66 -20.24 1.53
CA THR A 142 4.50 -20.81 2.23
C THR A 142 4.17 -20.01 3.50
N VAL A 143 2.89 -20.02 3.88
CA VAL A 143 2.39 -19.39 5.12
C VAL A 143 3.10 -19.95 6.34
N ASP A 144 3.33 -21.26 6.38
CA ASP A 144 4.02 -21.93 7.49
C ASP A 144 5.47 -21.48 7.62
N LYS A 145 6.18 -21.32 6.49
CA LYS A 145 7.55 -20.81 6.49
C LYS A 145 7.61 -19.37 6.99
N VAL A 146 6.65 -18.52 6.61
CA VAL A 146 6.55 -17.15 7.12
C VAL A 146 6.31 -17.15 8.63
N CYS A 147 5.32 -17.90 9.10
CA CYS A 147 4.98 -18.03 10.51
C CYS A 147 6.18 -18.52 11.34
N TYR A 148 6.81 -19.61 10.90
CA TYR A 148 7.96 -20.21 11.56
C TYR A 148 9.16 -19.26 11.61
N SER A 149 9.54 -18.68 10.46
CA SER A 149 10.71 -17.79 10.38
C SER A 149 10.52 -16.54 11.24
N THR A 150 9.32 -15.97 11.22
CA THR A 150 8.95 -14.82 12.06
C THR A 150 9.04 -15.17 13.55
N ARG A 151 8.48 -16.32 13.95
CA ARG A 151 8.58 -16.81 15.33
C ARG A 151 10.03 -17.01 15.75
N TYR A 152 10.85 -17.57 14.87
CA TYR A 152 12.26 -17.81 15.14
C TYR A 152 13.04 -16.51 15.34
N ALA A 153 12.82 -15.50 14.48
CA ALA A 153 13.45 -14.19 14.63
C ALA A 153 13.07 -13.51 15.96
N LEU A 154 11.78 -13.53 16.33
CA LEU A 154 11.29 -13.00 17.60
C LEU A 154 11.88 -13.74 18.81
N ARG A 155 11.98 -15.06 18.75
CA ARG A 155 12.58 -15.88 19.82
C ARG A 155 14.07 -15.58 20.00
N LYS A 156 14.79 -15.26 18.93
CA LYS A 156 16.20 -14.87 19.00
C LYS A 156 16.36 -13.54 19.76
N VAL A 157 15.49 -12.57 19.50
CA VAL A 157 15.43 -11.31 20.25
C VAL A 157 15.08 -11.58 21.71
N GLU A 158 14.06 -12.38 22.00
CA GLU A 158 13.69 -12.74 23.38
C GLU A 158 14.89 -13.28 24.19
N ILE A 159 15.66 -14.20 23.59
CA ILE A 159 16.85 -14.79 24.23
C ILE A 159 17.93 -13.73 24.48
N LEU A 160 18.18 -12.87 23.47
CA LEU A 160 19.15 -11.77 23.58
C LEU A 160 18.77 -10.81 24.70
N GLU A 161 17.51 -10.36 24.73
CA GLU A 161 17.02 -9.46 25.77
C GLU A 161 17.07 -10.10 27.15
N ARG A 162 16.78 -11.39 27.27
CA ARG A 162 16.88 -12.10 28.54
C ARG A 162 18.31 -12.08 29.08
N LYS A 163 19.30 -12.28 28.21
CA LYS A 163 20.73 -12.18 28.56
C LYS A 163 21.09 -10.75 28.99
N GLN A 164 20.68 -9.75 28.21
CA GLN A 164 20.94 -8.34 28.50
C GLN A 164 20.33 -7.88 29.83
N ARG A 165 19.14 -8.36 30.17
CA ARG A 165 18.51 -8.11 31.49
C ARG A 165 19.30 -8.73 32.64
N GLN A 166 19.87 -9.93 32.45
CA GLN A 166 20.75 -10.55 33.45
C GLN A 166 22.04 -9.75 33.64
N GLU A 167 22.55 -9.17 32.56
CA GLU A 167 23.72 -8.28 32.54
C GLU A 167 23.39 -6.83 32.98
N GLN A 168 22.14 -6.56 33.40
CA GLN A 168 21.66 -5.25 33.84
C GLN A 168 21.83 -4.12 32.81
N VAL A 169 21.78 -4.44 31.52
CA VAL A 169 21.82 -3.44 30.46
C VAL A 169 20.53 -2.61 30.48
N VAL A 170 20.66 -1.30 30.61
CA VAL A 170 19.54 -0.35 30.59
C VAL A 170 19.23 0.05 29.15
N LYS A 171 18.09 -0.41 28.62
CA LYS A 171 17.59 -0.08 27.29
C LYS A 171 16.09 -0.30 27.18
N ASP A 172 15.51 0.19 26.08
CA ASP A 172 14.15 -0.14 25.67
C ASP A 172 14.10 -1.58 25.13
N TYR A 173 13.39 -2.45 25.85
CA TYR A 173 13.11 -3.81 25.41
C TYR A 173 11.81 -3.87 24.61
N LEU A 174 11.72 -4.80 23.66
CA LEU A 174 10.57 -5.00 22.80
C LEU A 174 9.32 -5.29 23.62
N LEU A 175 9.43 -6.22 24.58
CA LEU A 175 8.35 -6.56 25.49
C LEU A 175 8.78 -6.40 26.96
N PRO A 176 7.86 -6.01 27.87
CA PRO A 176 8.14 -5.90 29.29
C PRO A 176 8.39 -7.25 29.95
N ILE A 177 9.08 -7.25 31.09
CA ILE A 177 9.35 -8.47 31.86
C ILE A 177 8.03 -9.17 32.23
N GLY A 178 7.95 -10.48 31.97
CA GLY A 178 6.80 -11.31 32.33
C GLY A 178 5.66 -11.33 31.29
N SER A 179 5.79 -10.61 30.18
CA SER A 179 4.82 -10.71 29.09
C SER A 179 5.05 -11.95 28.22
N SER A 180 3.96 -12.49 27.67
CA SER A 180 4.03 -13.64 26.76
C SER A 180 4.62 -13.20 25.43
N TYR A 181 5.75 -13.80 25.04
CA TYR A 181 6.40 -13.62 23.74
C TYR A 181 5.63 -14.35 22.63
N SER A 182 4.36 -13.99 22.47
CA SER A 182 3.57 -14.43 21.32
C SER A 182 3.86 -13.54 20.13
N ASN A 183 3.90 -14.12 18.93
CA ASN A 183 4.12 -13.36 17.69
C ASN A 183 3.15 -12.18 17.56
N GLY A 184 1.89 -12.38 17.94
CA GLY A 184 0.88 -11.32 17.85
C GLY A 184 1.16 -10.15 18.78
N ILE A 185 1.50 -10.40 20.04
CA ILE A 185 1.80 -9.34 21.00
C ILE A 185 3.03 -8.54 20.54
N ALA A 186 4.09 -9.23 20.13
CA ALA A 186 5.30 -8.59 19.63
C ALA A 186 5.03 -7.75 18.37
N LEU A 187 4.29 -8.29 17.40
CA LEU A 187 3.91 -7.55 16.19
C LEU A 187 3.04 -6.34 16.52
N HIS A 188 2.01 -6.48 17.36
CA HIS A 188 1.18 -5.35 17.77
C HIS A 188 2.01 -4.24 18.40
N LYS A 189 2.98 -4.58 19.25
CA LYS A 189 3.89 -3.61 19.86
C LYS A 189 4.74 -2.90 18.80
N LEU A 190 5.32 -3.63 17.84
CA LEU A 190 6.09 -3.05 16.72
C LEU A 190 5.23 -2.12 15.87
N ILE A 191 4.02 -2.53 15.49
CA ILE A 191 3.12 -1.70 14.67
C ILE A 191 2.73 -0.43 15.43
N ASN A 192 2.30 -0.56 16.70
CA ASN A 192 1.91 0.59 17.50
C ASN A 192 3.06 1.58 17.68
N GLU A 193 4.29 1.10 17.85
CA GLU A 193 5.46 1.97 17.94
C GLU A 193 5.79 2.64 16.60
N GLY A 194 5.65 1.91 15.48
CA GLY A 194 5.76 2.48 14.15
C GLY A 194 4.74 3.58 13.88
N GLU A 195 3.51 3.42 14.38
CA GLU A 195 2.47 4.45 14.30
C GLU A 195 2.83 5.70 15.09
N LEU A 196 3.39 5.54 16.30
CA LEU A 196 3.85 6.67 17.10
C LEU A 196 4.97 7.46 16.41
N ILE A 197 5.92 6.75 15.78
CA ILE A 197 7.00 7.38 15.00
C ILE A 197 6.43 8.11 13.78
N LEU A 198 5.41 7.55 13.14
CA LEU A 198 4.74 8.21 12.01
C LEU A 198 4.11 9.55 12.43
N LEU A 199 3.38 9.53 13.55
CA LEU A 199 2.70 10.72 14.09
C LEU A 199 3.71 11.80 14.51
N SER A 200 4.83 11.41 15.11
CA SER A 200 5.88 12.36 15.47
C SER A 200 6.53 13.03 14.25
N ASN A 201 6.74 12.27 13.17
CA ASN A 201 7.35 12.82 11.95
C ASN A 201 6.41 13.82 11.25
N GLN A 202 5.11 13.54 11.21
CA GLN A 202 4.12 14.46 10.64
C GLN A 202 3.96 15.76 11.45
N SER A 203 4.16 15.68 12.76
CA SER A 203 4.07 16.84 13.67
C SER A 203 5.31 17.75 13.56
N ALA A 204 6.44 17.24 13.08
CA ALA A 204 7.68 18.01 12.91
C ALA A 204 7.74 18.76 11.57
N GLU A 205 6.90 18.38 10.60
CA GLU A 205 6.77 19.00 9.28
C GLU A 205 5.66 20.07 9.20
N SER A 206 4.92 20.27 10.30
CA SER A 206 3.83 21.27 10.44
C SER A 206 4.31 22.51 11.17
#